data_AF-A0AB36SA58-F1
#
_entry.id   AF-A0AB36SA58-F1
#
_cell.length_a   1.000
_cell.length_b   1.000
_cell.length_c   1.000
_cell.angle_alpha   90.00
_cell.angle_beta   90.00
_cell.angle_gamma   90.00
#
_symmetry.space_group_name_H-M   'P 1'
#
loop_
_entity.id
_entity.type
_entity.pdbx_description
1 polymer ?
#
loop_
_entity_poly.entity_id
_entity_poly.type
_entity_poly.pdbx_seq_one_letter_code
_entity_poly.pdbx_strand_id
1 'polypeptide(L)'
;MDFRRSYPKIADFLEKKEPITRKNQLHSRWHWLTLILFGLLTVATFTQQIFLLLVSIVIVALLKGPGMIFLGTIYAFLVGLFPPIGIVLSAIFFLLNLGTLAKNWRLSLTGIFFYGYPIAAMFLRVWRNWDNIWFLTGSLAIGLLVLHLLLTKIYQRYGIGRTIFWYLFSLPFVFLTALLPKRLKRRIKLLPKS
;
A
#
# COMPACT_ATOMS: atom_id res chain seq x y z
N MET A 1 15.62 -21.95 -35.57
CA MET A 1 15.81 -20.65 -36.24
C MET A 1 16.38 -19.68 -35.21
N ASP A 2 17.62 -19.21 -35.43
CA ASP A 2 18.28 -18.29 -34.51
C ASP A 2 17.74 -16.87 -34.67
N PHE A 3 16.86 -16.45 -33.76
CA PHE A 3 16.24 -15.13 -33.75
C PHE A 3 17.27 -13.99 -33.77
N ARG A 4 18.42 -14.16 -33.10
CA ARG A 4 19.55 -13.21 -33.12
C ARG A 4 20.16 -13.03 -34.52
N ARG A 5 20.21 -14.09 -35.32
CA ARG A 5 20.77 -14.06 -36.68
C ARG A 5 19.77 -13.51 -37.69
N SER A 6 18.48 -13.77 -37.47
CA SER A 6 17.40 -13.29 -38.35
C SER A 6 17.05 -11.81 -38.13
N TYR A 7 17.18 -11.29 -36.91
CA TYR A 7 16.79 -9.91 -36.58
C TYR A 7 17.80 -9.20 -35.67
N PRO A 8 19.04 -8.97 -36.13
CA PRO A 8 20.12 -8.43 -35.29
C PRO A 8 19.80 -7.03 -34.75
N LYS A 9 19.15 -6.17 -35.55
CA LYS A 9 18.74 -4.82 -35.11
C LYS A 9 17.67 -4.84 -34.01
N ILE A 10 16.76 -5.81 -34.05
CA ILE A 10 15.68 -5.95 -33.05
C ILE A 10 16.24 -6.60 -31.79
N ALA A 11 17.12 -7.59 -31.94
CA ALA A 11 17.85 -8.19 -30.82
C ALA A 11 18.68 -7.12 -30.08
N ASP A 12 19.44 -6.31 -30.80
CA ASP A 12 20.18 -5.17 -30.23
C ASP A 12 19.26 -4.13 -29.60
N PHE A 13 18.08 -3.88 -30.15
CA PHE A 13 17.11 -2.94 -29.58
C PHE A 13 16.47 -3.48 -28.29
N LEU A 14 16.26 -4.79 -28.21
CA LEU A 14 15.74 -5.47 -27.02
C LEU A 14 16.82 -5.63 -25.93
N GLU A 15 18.07 -5.79 -26.33
CA GLU A 15 19.24 -5.90 -25.44
C GLU A 15 19.67 -4.52 -24.92
N LYS A 16 19.61 -3.47 -25.76
CA LYS A 16 19.78 -2.06 -25.35
C LYS A 16 18.63 -1.50 -24.53
N LYS A 17 17.47 -2.16 -24.53
CA LYS A 17 16.49 -1.99 -23.44
C LYS A 17 17.03 -2.74 -22.22
N GLU A 18 18.09 -2.19 -21.65
CA GLU A 18 18.49 -2.49 -20.28
C GLU A 18 17.25 -2.60 -19.40
N PRO A 19 17.23 -3.54 -18.44
CA PRO A 19 16.06 -3.79 -17.62
C PRO A 19 15.71 -2.47 -16.96
N ILE A 20 14.61 -1.84 -17.42
CA ILE A 20 14.05 -0.56 -16.95
C ILE A 20 14.59 -0.33 -15.55
N THR A 21 15.66 0.47 -15.42
CA THR A 21 16.35 0.64 -14.13
C THR A 21 15.37 1.39 -13.24
N ARG A 22 14.48 0.64 -12.61
CA ARG A 22 13.40 1.17 -11.79
C ARG A 22 14.09 1.87 -10.65
N LYS A 23 13.95 3.20 -10.64
CA LYS A 23 14.44 4.12 -9.61
C LYS A 23 14.50 3.41 -8.26
N ASN A 24 15.69 3.33 -7.67
CA ASN A 24 15.96 2.57 -6.47
C ASN A 24 14.98 2.95 -5.34
N GLN A 25 13.88 2.20 -5.20
CA GLN A 25 12.80 2.50 -4.24
C GLN A 25 13.19 2.14 -2.80
N LEU A 26 14.33 1.47 -2.59
CA LEU A 26 14.84 1.08 -1.27
C LEU A 26 15.12 2.30 -0.38
N HIS A 27 15.53 3.43 -0.96
CA HIS A 27 15.73 4.69 -0.23
C HIS A 27 14.51 5.60 -0.21
N SER A 28 13.34 5.12 -0.65
CA SER A 28 12.13 5.91 -0.62
C SER A 28 11.68 6.16 0.82
N ARG A 29 11.31 7.41 1.16
CA ARG A 29 10.75 7.76 2.47
C ARG A 29 9.59 6.84 2.87
N TRP A 30 8.81 6.39 1.88
CA TRP A 30 7.69 5.47 2.07
C TRP A 30 8.10 4.07 2.52
N HIS A 31 9.28 3.59 2.10
CA HIS A 31 9.81 2.30 2.54
C HIS A 31 10.16 2.33 4.03
N TRP A 32 10.88 3.36 4.46
CA TRP A 32 11.21 3.54 5.87
C TRP A 32 9.96 3.74 6.72
N LEU A 33 9.00 4.52 6.24
CA LEU A 33 7.69 4.65 6.91
C LEU A 33 6.96 3.30 7.03
N THR A 34 6.98 2.43 6.00
CA THR A 34 6.38 1.09 6.14
C THR A 34 7.09 0.25 7.20
N LEU A 35 8.43 0.28 7.25
CA LEU A 35 9.20 -0.49 8.23
C LEU A 35 8.98 0.02 9.65
N ILE A 36 8.96 1.35 9.85
CA ILE A 36 8.70 1.96 11.15
C ILE A 36 7.30 1.60 11.63
N LEU A 37 6.28 1.74 10.77
CA LEU A 37 4.90 1.42 11.13
C LEU A 37 4.76 -0.06 11.52
N PHE A 38 5.41 -0.96 10.78
CA PHE A 38 5.44 -2.39 11.10
C PHE A 38 6.17 -2.70 12.41
N GLY A 39 7.33 -2.07 12.62
CA GLY A 39 8.09 -2.19 13.87
C GLY A 39 7.25 -1.74 15.06
N LEU A 40 6.56 -0.60 14.92
CA LEU A 40 5.63 -0.09 15.94
C LEU A 40 4.54 -1.10 16.26
N LEU A 41 3.89 -1.68 15.23
CA LEU A 41 2.87 -2.72 15.40
C LEU A 41 3.41 -3.96 16.11
N THR A 42 4.66 -4.37 15.83
CA THR A 42 5.28 -5.58 16.40
C THR A 42 5.69 -5.43 17.87
N VAL A 43 6.06 -4.22 18.29
CA VAL A 43 6.37 -3.91 19.69
C VAL A 43 5.11 -3.58 20.48
N ALA A 44 4.13 -2.94 19.84
CA ALA A 44 2.90 -2.48 20.48
C ALA A 44 2.16 -3.61 21.22
N THR A 45 1.59 -3.25 22.38
CA THR A 45 0.64 -4.09 23.10
C THR A 45 -0.67 -4.22 22.32
N PHE A 46 -1.53 -5.17 22.69
CA PHE A 46 -2.81 -5.40 22.01
C PHE A 46 -3.67 -4.13 21.90
N THR A 47 -3.83 -3.40 23.00
CA THR A 47 -4.58 -2.14 23.04
C THR A 47 -3.96 -1.09 22.10
N GLN A 48 -2.63 -0.99 22.08
CA GLN A 48 -1.92 -0.07 21.18
C GLN A 48 -2.05 -0.48 19.71
N GLN A 49 -2.03 -1.78 19.40
CA GLN A 49 -2.27 -2.28 18.03
C GLN A 49 -3.67 -1.91 17.54
N ILE A 50 -4.71 -2.09 18.36
CA ILE A 50 -6.08 -1.67 18.03
C ILE A 50 -6.15 -0.16 17.82
N PHE A 51 -5.52 0.62 18.70
CA PHE A 51 -5.48 2.08 18.58
C PHE A 51 -4.82 2.53 17.27
N LEU A 52 -3.67 1.94 16.91
CA LEU A 52 -2.97 2.23 15.65
C LEU A 52 -3.84 1.88 14.43
N LEU A 53 -4.55 0.75 14.48
CA LEU A 53 -5.50 0.38 13.43
C LEU A 53 -6.65 1.39 13.34
N LEU A 54 -7.22 1.80 14.47
CA LEU A 54 -8.32 2.78 14.50
C LEU A 54 -7.88 4.12 13.92
N VAL A 55 -6.70 4.62 14.31
CA VAL A 55 -6.12 5.85 13.76
C VAL A 55 -5.92 5.73 12.26
N SER A 56 -5.38 4.60 11.77
CA SER A 56 -5.22 4.38 10.33
C SER A 56 -6.56 4.38 9.58
N ILE A 57 -7.61 3.79 10.17
CA ILE A 57 -8.96 3.76 9.62
C ILE A 57 -9.52 5.17 9.53
N VAL A 58 -9.41 5.98 10.59
CA VAL A 58 -9.93 7.36 10.62
C VAL A 58 -9.22 8.22 9.57
N ILE A 59 -7.89 8.17 9.50
CA ILE A 59 -7.12 8.92 8.50
C ILE A 59 -7.55 8.52 7.08
N VAL A 60 -7.66 7.22 6.80
CA VAL A 60 -8.05 6.73 5.47
C VAL A 60 -9.51 7.08 5.17
N ALA A 61 -10.41 7.01 6.15
CA ALA A 61 -11.81 7.39 6.00
C ALA A 61 -11.96 8.88 5.68
N LEU A 62 -11.21 9.74 6.37
CA LEU A 62 -11.17 11.19 6.09
C LEU A 62 -10.63 11.48 4.69
N LEU A 63 -9.55 10.80 4.27
CA LEU A 63 -8.96 11.00 2.95
C LEU A 63 -9.86 10.49 1.82
N LYS A 64 -10.43 9.28 1.95
CA LYS A 64 -11.26 8.64 0.90
C LYS A 64 -12.70 9.14 0.88
N GLY A 65 -13.24 9.65 1.98
CA GLY A 65 -14.59 10.20 2.03
C GLY A 65 -14.57 11.71 1.83
N PRO A 66 -14.55 12.52 2.91
CA PRO A 66 -14.57 13.99 2.83
C PRO A 66 -13.46 14.58 1.96
N GLY A 67 -12.23 14.07 2.09
CA GLY A 67 -11.05 14.60 1.39
C GLY A 67 -11.17 14.46 -0.13
N MET A 68 -11.73 13.35 -0.62
CA MET A 68 -11.99 13.17 -2.06
C MET A 68 -13.04 14.14 -2.59
N ILE A 69 -14.07 14.46 -1.79
CA ILE A 69 -15.09 15.43 -2.18
C ILE A 69 -14.48 16.82 -2.28
N PHE A 70 -13.73 17.24 -1.26
CA PHE A 70 -13.07 18.54 -1.22
C PHE A 70 -12.06 18.72 -2.37
N LEU A 71 -11.19 17.73 -2.60
CA LEU A 71 -10.26 17.73 -3.74
C LEU A 71 -10.99 17.69 -5.08
N GLY A 72 -12.12 16.97 -5.16
CA GLY A 72 -12.98 16.95 -6.34
C GLY A 72 -13.60 18.31 -6.63
N THR A 73 -14.00 19.06 -5.61
CA THR A 73 -14.50 20.44 -5.75
C THR A 73 -13.42 21.39 -6.23
N ILE A 74 -12.21 21.32 -5.64
CA ILE A 74 -11.06 22.10 -6.11
C ILE A 74 -10.71 21.76 -7.56
N TYR A 75 -10.70 20.47 -7.89
CA TYR A 75 -10.47 20.01 -9.26
C TYR A 75 -11.52 20.55 -10.23
N ALA A 76 -12.81 20.43 -9.89
CA ALA A 76 -13.90 20.94 -10.70
C ALA A 76 -13.81 22.47 -10.87
N PHE A 77 -13.41 23.19 -9.82
CA PHE A 77 -13.16 24.63 -9.88
C PHE A 77 -11.99 24.98 -10.81
N LEU A 78 -10.85 24.29 -10.70
CA LEU A 78 -9.68 24.51 -11.59
C LEU A 78 -10.00 24.19 -13.05
N VAL A 79 -10.72 23.09 -13.31
CA VAL A 79 -11.15 22.71 -14.66
C VAL A 79 -12.18 23.70 -15.21
N GLY A 80 -13.07 24.22 -14.36
CA GLY A 80 -14.00 25.28 -14.71
C GLY A 80 -13.30 26.60 -15.07
N LEU A 81 -12.21 26.94 -14.39
CA LEU A 81 -11.40 28.14 -14.69
C LEU A 81 -10.59 27.99 -15.99
N PHE A 82 -10.06 26.79 -16.24
CA PHE A 82 -9.23 26.49 -17.41
C PHE A 82 -9.60 25.11 -18.00
N PRO A 83 -10.55 25.05 -18.94
CA PRO A 83 -11.00 23.80 -19.56
C PRO A 83 -9.87 22.90 -20.14
N PRO A 84 -8.80 23.44 -20.75
CA PRO A 84 -7.71 22.63 -21.29
C PRO A 84 -6.95 21.82 -20.21
N ILE A 85 -6.89 22.32 -18.97
CA ILE A 85 -6.17 21.67 -17.87
C ILE A 85 -6.86 20.37 -17.45
N GLY A 86 -8.19 20.28 -17.58
CA GLY A 86 -8.95 19.08 -17.25
C GLY A 86 -8.62 17.88 -18.15
N ILE A 87 -8.29 18.13 -19.42
CA ILE A 87 -7.88 17.08 -20.36
C ILE A 87 -6.50 16.53 -19.97
N VAL A 88 -5.56 17.43 -19.65
CA VAL A 88 -4.20 17.07 -19.22
C VAL A 88 -4.24 16.28 -17.90
N LEU A 89 -5.00 16.74 -16.91
CA LEU A 89 -5.12 16.02 -15.64
C LEU A 89 -5.83 14.68 -15.78
N SER A 90 -6.87 14.59 -16.62
CA SER A 90 -7.55 13.31 -16.90
C SER A 90 -6.60 12.30 -17.53
N ALA A 91 -5.76 12.73 -18.48
CA ALA A 91 -4.73 11.89 -19.08
C ALA A 91 -3.67 11.44 -18.05
N ILE A 92 -3.23 12.34 -17.17
CA ILE A 92 -2.30 12.00 -16.07
C ILE A 92 -2.96 10.99 -15.10
N PHE A 93 -4.21 11.21 -14.69
CA PHE A 93 -4.93 10.29 -13.82
C PHE A 93 -5.16 8.93 -14.47
N PHE A 94 -5.44 8.90 -15.77
CA PHE A 94 -5.58 7.66 -16.53
C PHE A 94 -4.26 6.87 -16.58
N LEU A 95 -3.14 7.54 -16.87
CA LEU A 95 -1.80 6.94 -16.84
C LEU A 95 -1.43 6.42 -15.44
N LEU A 96 -1.78 7.16 -14.39
CA LEU A 96 -1.58 6.73 -13.00
C LEU A 96 -2.45 5.52 -12.62
N ASN A 97 -3.68 5.43 -13.15
CA ASN A 97 -4.61 4.33 -12.86
C ASN A 97 -4.24 3.03 -13.59
N LEU A 98 -3.60 3.08 -14.76
CA LEU A 98 -3.15 1.87 -15.46
C LEU A 98 -2.19 1.00 -14.61
N GLY A 99 -1.43 1.61 -13.70
CA GLY A 99 -0.55 0.91 -12.77
C GLY A 99 -1.26 0.24 -11.58
N THR A 100 -2.55 0.52 -11.34
CA THR A 100 -3.30 0.07 -10.16
C THR A 100 -4.12 -1.22 -10.38
N LEU A 101 -4.28 -1.65 -11.65
CA LEU A 101 -5.17 -2.76 -12.03
C LEU A 101 -4.61 -4.17 -11.80
N ALA A 102 -3.33 -4.32 -11.46
CA ALA A 102 -2.80 -5.63 -11.11
C ALA A 102 -3.09 -5.93 -9.63
N LYS A 103 -4.29 -6.46 -9.34
CA LYS A 103 -4.59 -7.14 -8.07
C LYS A 103 -3.61 -8.31 -7.93
N ASN A 104 -2.49 -8.02 -7.30
CA ASN A 104 -1.35 -8.91 -7.29
C ASN A 104 -1.36 -9.68 -5.97
N TRP A 105 -1.41 -11.01 -6.09
CA TRP A 105 -1.33 -11.93 -4.96
C TRP A 105 -0.13 -11.64 -4.03
N ARG A 106 1.02 -11.21 -4.58
CA ARG A 106 2.20 -10.85 -3.76
C ARG A 106 1.94 -9.64 -2.86
N LEU A 107 1.21 -8.64 -3.34
CA LEU A 107 0.82 -7.47 -2.53
C LEU A 107 -0.17 -7.86 -1.43
N SER A 108 -1.08 -8.80 -1.71
CA SER A 108 -1.98 -9.35 -0.69
C SER A 108 -1.21 -10.16 0.36
N LEU A 109 -0.25 -10.99 -0.04
CA LEU A 109 0.62 -11.73 0.89
C LEU A 109 1.42 -10.79 1.80
N THR A 110 2.01 -9.73 1.25
CA THR A 110 2.73 -8.75 2.08
C THR A 110 1.78 -8.02 3.02
N GLY A 111 0.54 -7.74 2.62
CA GLY A 111 -0.49 -7.21 3.51
C GLY A 111 -0.87 -8.15 4.65
N ILE A 112 -1.05 -9.45 4.34
CA ILE A 112 -1.32 -10.49 5.33
C ILE A 112 -0.15 -10.59 6.31
N PHE A 113 1.09 -10.59 5.82
CA PHE A 113 2.27 -10.62 6.68
C PHE A 113 2.38 -9.36 7.54
N PHE A 114 2.14 -8.17 6.97
CA PHE A 114 2.29 -6.88 7.64
C PHE A 114 1.40 -6.77 8.89
N TYR A 115 0.17 -7.26 8.84
CA TYR A 115 -0.75 -7.22 9.99
C TYR A 115 -0.81 -8.54 10.76
N GLY A 116 -0.64 -9.67 10.09
CA GLY A 116 -0.70 -10.99 10.71
C GLY A 116 0.51 -11.31 11.57
N TYR A 117 1.72 -10.89 11.17
CA TYR A 117 2.94 -11.16 11.94
C TYR A 117 2.92 -10.48 13.32
N PRO A 118 2.63 -9.17 13.45
CA PRO A 118 2.54 -8.51 14.76
C PRO A 118 1.52 -9.15 15.70
N ILE A 119 0.37 -9.58 15.16
CA ILE A 119 -0.68 -10.26 15.93
C ILE A 119 -0.20 -11.64 16.38
N ALA A 120 0.41 -12.42 15.49
CA ALA A 120 0.97 -13.73 15.83
C ALA A 120 2.10 -13.63 16.87
N ALA A 121 2.99 -12.64 16.72
CA ALA A 121 4.07 -12.38 17.68
C ALA A 121 3.50 -12.01 19.06
N MET A 122 2.48 -11.15 19.11
CA MET A 122 1.80 -10.80 20.36
C MET A 122 1.06 -11.99 20.98
N PHE A 123 0.37 -12.79 20.16
CA PHE A 123 -0.29 -14.02 20.61
C PHE A 123 0.71 -15.01 21.21
N LEU A 124 1.88 -15.19 20.59
CA LEU A 124 2.95 -16.04 21.12
C LEU A 124 3.52 -15.52 22.45
N ARG A 125 3.65 -14.20 22.64
CA ARG A 125 4.07 -13.61 23.92
C ARG A 125 3.09 -13.94 25.03
N VAL A 126 1.80 -13.70 24.79
CA VAL A 126 0.75 -13.92 25.80
C VAL A 126 0.52 -15.41 26.06
N TRP A 127 0.50 -16.25 25.02
CA TRP A 127 0.25 -17.68 25.18
C TRP A 127 1.36 -18.37 25.98
N ARG A 128 2.63 -18.01 25.72
CA ARG A 128 3.79 -18.67 26.31
C ARG A 128 4.40 -17.89 27.49
N ASN A 129 3.77 -16.78 27.90
CA ASN A 129 4.30 -15.80 28.87
C ASN A 129 5.77 -15.41 28.57
N TRP A 130 6.07 -15.24 27.28
CA TRP A 130 7.40 -14.91 26.78
C TRP A 130 7.61 -13.40 26.72
N ASP A 131 7.47 -12.75 27.86
CA ASP A 131 7.73 -11.31 28.02
C ASP A 131 9.22 -11.00 28.19
N ASN A 132 10.06 -11.76 27.49
CA ASN A 132 11.50 -11.55 27.47
C ASN A 132 11.87 -10.54 26.38
N ILE A 133 12.68 -9.55 26.73
CA ILE A 133 13.27 -8.56 25.81
C ILE A 133 13.98 -9.23 24.64
N TRP A 134 14.62 -10.39 24.86
CA TRP A 134 15.28 -11.16 23.81
C TRP A 134 14.31 -11.71 22.77
N PHE A 135 13.13 -12.18 23.21
CA PHE A 135 12.09 -12.65 22.29
C PHE A 135 11.50 -11.48 21.51
N LEU A 136 11.24 -10.35 22.19
CA LEU A 136 10.70 -9.15 21.57
C LEU A 136 11.63 -8.60 20.48
N THR A 137 12.92 -8.45 20.81
CA THR A 137 13.96 -7.94 19.91
C THR A 137 14.22 -8.91 18.76
N GLY A 138 14.32 -10.21 19.05
CA GLY A 138 14.52 -11.25 18.03
C GLY A 138 13.36 -11.33 17.04
N SER A 139 12.12 -11.32 17.54
CA SER A 139 10.93 -11.29 16.69
C SER A 139 10.86 -10.01 15.85
N LEU A 140 11.18 -8.85 16.43
CA LEU A 140 11.22 -7.60 15.67
C LEU A 140 12.28 -7.64 14.56
N ALA A 141 13.50 -8.10 14.85
CA ALA A 141 14.58 -8.18 13.88
C ALA A 141 14.23 -9.12 12.72
N ILE A 142 13.72 -10.32 13.03
CA ILE A 142 13.30 -11.30 12.02
C ILE A 142 12.12 -10.75 11.20
N GLY A 143 11.11 -10.17 11.87
CA GLY A 143 9.96 -9.58 11.20
C GLY A 143 10.34 -8.46 10.24
N LEU A 144 11.23 -7.54 10.66
CA LEU A 144 11.73 -6.46 9.83
C LEU A 144 12.55 -6.96 8.64
N LEU A 145 13.43 -7.95 8.85
CA LEU A 145 14.21 -8.55 7.75
C LEU A 145 13.29 -9.19 6.70
N VAL A 146 12.31 -9.99 7.13
CA VAL A 146 11.37 -10.64 6.22
C VAL A 146 10.53 -9.59 5.49
N LEU A 147 10.02 -8.58 6.19
CA LEU A 147 9.25 -7.50 5.57
C LEU A 147 10.08 -6.72 4.55
N HIS A 148 11.34 -6.40 4.90
CA HIS A 148 12.27 -5.71 4.01
C HIS A 148 12.49 -6.52 2.72
N LEU A 149 12.77 -7.81 2.81
CA LEU A 149 12.94 -8.69 1.64
C LEU A 149 11.66 -8.78 0.78
N LEU A 150 10.49 -8.87 1.41
CA LEU A 150 9.21 -8.86 0.69
C LEU A 150 9.00 -7.55 -0.08
N LEU A 151 9.23 -6.41 0.57
CA LEU A 151 9.12 -5.09 -0.06
C LEU A 151 10.10 -4.95 -1.23
N THR A 152 11.36 -5.36 -1.05
CA THR A 152 12.38 -5.33 -2.12
C THR A 152 11.94 -6.14 -3.34
N LYS A 153 11.41 -7.36 -3.15
CA LYS A 153 10.88 -8.18 -4.25
C LYS A 153 9.68 -7.55 -4.95
N ILE A 154 8.83 -6.83 -4.22
CA ILE A 154 7.69 -6.11 -4.82
C ILE A 154 8.19 -4.88 -5.59
N TYR A 155 9.15 -4.13 -5.04
CA TYR A 155 9.68 -2.94 -5.68
C TYR A 155 10.36 -3.22 -7.01
N GLN A 156 11.11 -4.32 -7.12
CA GLN A 156 11.68 -4.77 -8.39
C GLN A 156 10.63 -4.94 -9.50
N ARG A 157 9.40 -5.32 -9.15
CA ARG A 157 8.34 -5.65 -10.11
C ARG A 157 7.23 -4.61 -10.26
N TYR A 158 7.00 -3.75 -9.27
CA TYR A 158 5.94 -2.73 -9.27
C TYR A 158 6.43 -1.29 -9.11
N GLY A 159 7.70 -1.07 -8.71
CA GLY A 159 8.41 0.21 -8.88
C GLY A 159 7.91 1.43 -8.11
N ILE A 160 6.83 1.33 -7.32
CA ILE A 160 6.22 2.52 -6.68
C ILE A 160 6.00 2.25 -5.18
N GLY A 161 6.97 2.65 -4.34
CA GLY A 161 6.90 2.48 -2.89
C GLY A 161 5.73 3.24 -2.24
N ARG A 162 5.36 4.41 -2.80
CA ARG A 162 4.21 5.20 -2.34
C ARG A 162 2.90 4.42 -2.42
N THR A 163 2.61 3.81 -3.57
CA THR A 163 1.37 3.05 -3.79
C THR A 163 1.27 1.87 -2.84
N ILE A 164 2.41 1.22 -2.56
CA ILE A 164 2.47 0.06 -1.67
C ILE A 164 2.23 0.47 -0.21
N PHE A 165 2.83 1.58 0.23
CA PHE A 165 2.54 2.15 1.55
C PHE A 165 1.05 2.46 1.69
N TRP A 166 0.47 3.22 0.74
CA TRP A 166 -0.95 3.60 0.81
C TRP A 166 -1.89 2.40 0.71
N TYR A 167 -1.52 1.37 -0.06
CA TYR A 167 -2.24 0.11 -0.09
C TYR A 167 -2.27 -0.53 1.30
N LEU A 168 -1.09 -0.78 1.89
CA LEU A 168 -0.94 -1.41 3.22
C LEU A 168 -1.65 -0.59 4.31
N PHE A 169 -1.47 0.73 4.30
CA PHE A 169 -2.08 1.64 5.26
C PHE A 169 -3.62 1.66 5.15
N SER A 170 -4.17 1.43 3.95
CA SER A 170 -5.62 1.41 3.73
C SER A 170 -6.29 0.05 4.00
N LEU A 171 -5.51 -1.03 4.20
CA LEU A 171 -6.06 -2.37 4.41
C LEU A 171 -7.03 -2.48 5.61
N PRO A 172 -6.76 -1.89 6.79
CA PRO A 172 -7.68 -1.96 7.93
C PRO A 172 -9.04 -1.38 7.60
N PHE A 173 -9.07 -0.24 6.89
CA PHE A 173 -10.30 0.38 6.41
C PHE A 173 -11.01 -0.50 5.37
N VAL A 174 -10.27 -1.07 4.41
CA VAL A 174 -10.85 -1.98 3.40
C VAL A 174 -11.47 -3.21 4.07
N PHE A 175 -10.80 -3.80 5.06
CA PHE A 175 -11.32 -4.94 5.81
C PHE A 175 -12.59 -4.58 6.59
N LEU A 176 -12.59 -3.45 7.31
CA LEU A 176 -13.76 -2.95 8.02
C LEU A 176 -14.95 -2.73 7.07
N THR A 177 -14.72 -2.09 5.92
CA THR A 177 -15.76 -1.86 4.91
C THR A 177 -16.22 -3.14 4.22
N ALA A 178 -15.37 -4.17 4.13
CA ALA A 178 -15.77 -5.48 3.63
C ALA A 178 -16.67 -6.23 4.63
N LEU A 179 -16.37 -6.10 5.93
CA LEU A 179 -17.13 -6.72 7.02
C LEU A 179 -18.48 -6.03 7.27
N LEU A 180 -18.61 -4.74 6.92
CA LEU A 180 -19.85 -3.97 7.02
C LEU A 180 -20.98 -4.63 6.19
N PRO A 181 -22.11 -5.04 6.83
CA PRO A 181 -23.20 -5.71 6.14
C PRO A 181 -23.79 -4.82 5.04
N LYS A 182 -24.12 -5.41 3.88
CA LYS A 182 -24.66 -4.71 2.69
C LYS A 182 -25.86 -3.80 3.02
N ARG A 183 -26.60 -4.10 4.10
CA ARG A 183 -27.76 -3.32 4.59
C ARG A 183 -27.36 -1.95 5.16
N LEU A 184 -26.23 -1.83 5.87
CA LEU A 184 -25.73 -0.54 6.37
C LEU A 184 -25.15 0.32 5.24
N LYS A 185 -24.48 -0.30 4.26
CA LYS A 185 -24.02 0.39 3.03
C LYS A 185 -25.17 1.06 2.29
N ARG A 186 -26.36 0.44 2.28
CA ARG A 186 -27.58 1.04 1.71
C ARG A 186 -28.09 2.20 2.55
N ARG A 187 -28.12 2.10 3.90
CA ARG A 187 -28.56 3.20 4.78
C ARG A 187 -27.62 4.42 4.74
N ILE A 188 -26.31 4.23 4.68
CA ILE A 188 -25.35 5.35 4.54
C ILE A 188 -25.51 6.04 3.18
N LYS A 189 -25.84 5.29 2.13
CA LYS A 189 -26.13 5.84 0.79
C LYS A 189 -27.49 6.57 0.72
N LEU A 190 -28.37 6.33 1.70
CA LEU A 190 -29.70 6.93 1.82
C LEU A 190 -29.77 8.08 2.83
N LEU A 191 -28.67 8.40 3.53
CA LEU A 191 -28.59 9.63 4.30
C LEU A 191 -28.60 10.80 3.30
N PRO A 192 -29.54 11.74 3.40
CA PRO A 192 -29.52 12.93 2.58
C PRO A 192 -28.20 13.65 2.85
N LYS A 193 -27.54 14.11 1.78
CA LYS A 193 -26.51 15.14 1.91
C LYS A 193 -27.20 16.37 2.50
N SER A 194 -27.07 16.60 3.81
CA SER A 194 -27.29 17.92 4.40
C SER A 194 -26.03 18.74 4.24
#